data_AF-A0A1I5AU81-F1
#
_entry.id   AF-A0A1I5AU81-F1
#
_cell.length_a   1.000
_cell.length_b   1.000
_cell.length_c   1.000
_cell.angle_alpha   90.00
_cell.angle_beta   90.00
_cell.angle_gamma   90.00
#
_symmetry.space_group_name_H-M   'P 1'
#
loop_
_entity.id
_entity.type
_entity.pdbx_description
1 polymer ?
#
loop_
_entity_poly.entity_id
_entity_poly.type
_entity_poly.pdbx_seq_one_letter_code
_entity_poly.pdbx_strand_id
1 'polypeptide(L)'
;MRIAQALTDVATIGLLHHRDHADQARLIDQLQTAVTSRVVIEQATGMLAERFGLTTEQAFRLLRAHARNHNRRLTDLARAVVTGREHLPRPEPDVR
;
A
#
# COMPACT_ATOMS: atom_id res chain seq x y z
N MET A 1 -47.30 22.61 -10.03
CA MET A 1 -46.68 21.32 -9.61
C MET A 1 -45.51 20.85 -10.50
N ARG A 2 -45.46 21.12 -11.83
CA ARG A 2 -44.32 20.67 -12.68
C ARG A 2 -42.94 21.23 -12.32
N ILE A 3 -42.87 22.48 -11.87
CA ILE A 3 -41.59 23.14 -11.53
C ILE A 3 -40.97 22.53 -10.26
N ALA A 4 -41.79 22.24 -9.24
CA ALA A 4 -41.32 21.59 -8.01
C ALA A 4 -40.84 20.16 -8.29
N GLN A 5 -41.54 19.40 -9.14
CA GLN A 5 -41.13 18.06 -9.55
C GLN A 5 -39.79 18.08 -10.30
N ALA A 6 -39.63 18.98 -11.27
CA ALA A 6 -38.39 19.09 -12.04
C ALA A 6 -37.17 19.47 -11.17
N LEU A 7 -37.36 20.34 -10.16
CA LEU A 7 -36.31 20.68 -9.20
C LEU A 7 -35.95 19.49 -8.30
N THR A 8 -36.94 18.71 -7.86
CA THR A 8 -36.71 17.46 -7.10
C THR A 8 -35.96 16.43 -7.95
N ASP A 9 -36.31 16.26 -9.22
CA ASP A 9 -35.64 15.34 -10.13
C ASP A 9 -34.18 15.76 -10.37
N VAL A 10 -33.93 17.05 -10.61
CA VAL A 10 -32.57 17.60 -10.75
C VAL A 10 -31.74 17.47 -9.47
N ALA A 11 -32.33 17.73 -8.30
CA ALA A 11 -31.66 17.55 -7.02
C ALA A 11 -31.34 16.06 -6.76
N THR A 12 -32.25 15.15 -7.13
CA THR A 12 -32.06 13.70 -6.98
C THR A 12 -30.95 13.18 -7.90
N ILE A 13 -30.97 13.58 -9.17
CA ILE A 13 -29.91 13.27 -10.14
C ILE A 13 -28.57 13.86 -9.67
N GLY A 14 -28.57 15.11 -9.21
CA GLY A 14 -27.37 15.78 -8.70
C GLY A 14 -26.77 15.10 -7.46
N LEU A 15 -27.61 14.64 -6.53
CA LEU A 15 -27.17 13.94 -5.31
C LEU A 15 -26.65 12.53 -5.60
N LEU A 16 -27.26 11.80 -6.53
CA LEU A 16 -26.76 10.49 -6.98
C LEU A 16 -25.41 10.63 -7.67
N HIS A 17 -25.29 11.58 -8.59
CA HIS A 17 -24.05 11.83 -9.33
C HIS A 17 -22.90 12.25 -8.40
N HIS A 18 -23.17 13.08 -7.39
CA HIS A 18 -22.16 13.49 -6.42
C HIS A 18 -21.62 12.31 -5.58
N ARG A 19 -22.48 11.34 -5.24
CA ARG A 19 -22.06 10.12 -4.52
C ARG A 19 -21.17 9.24 -5.39
N ASP A 20 -21.56 9.01 -6.64
CA ASP A 20 -20.79 8.19 -7.58
C ASP A 20 -19.38 8.77 -7.80
N HIS A 21 -19.25 10.09 -7.94
CA HIS A 21 -17.94 10.75 -8.04
C HIS A 21 -17.09 10.59 -6.78
N ALA A 22 -17.69 10.74 -5.60
CA ALA A 22 -16.97 10.57 -4.34
C ALA A 22 -16.54 9.11 -4.10
N ASP A 23 -17.35 8.14 -4.51
CA ASP A 23 -17.02 6.71 -4.47
C ASP A 23 -15.89 6.37 -5.45
N GLN A 24 -15.96 6.87 -6.70
CA GLN A 24 -14.91 6.70 -7.69
C GLN A 24 -13.58 7.31 -7.25
N ALA A 25 -13.61 8.52 -6.70
CA ALA A 25 -12.42 9.19 -6.16
C ALA A 25 -11.77 8.37 -5.03
N ARG A 26 -12.57 7.80 -4.12
CA ARG A 26 -12.07 6.92 -3.05
C ARG A 26 -11.45 5.64 -3.59
N LEU A 27 -12.06 5.00 -4.58
CA LEU A 27 -11.53 3.79 -5.22
C LEU A 27 -10.19 4.06 -5.91
N ILE A 28 -10.09 5.18 -6.64
CA ILE A 28 -8.84 5.60 -7.28
C ILE A 28 -7.74 5.81 -6.23
N ASP A 29 -8.04 6.49 -5.13
CA ASP A 29 -7.08 6.73 -4.04
C ASP A 29 -6.61 5.43 -3.37
N GLN A 30 -7.53 4.49 -3.12
CA GLN A 30 -7.20 3.17 -2.59
C GLN A 30 -6.29 2.37 -3.55
N LEU A 31 -6.58 2.40 -4.85
CA LEU A 31 -5.77 1.74 -5.87
C LEU A 31 -4.37 2.37 -5.98
N GLN A 32 -4.30 3.70 -6.01
CA GLN A 32 -3.03 4.44 -6.01
C GLN A 32 -2.20 4.14 -4.77
N THR A 33 -2.84 4.08 -3.60
CA THR A 33 -2.20 3.68 -2.33
C THR A 33 -1.66 2.25 -2.39
N ALA A 34 -2.42 1.31 -2.98
CA ALA A 34 -2.01 -0.08 -3.13
C ALA A 34 -0.80 -0.23 -4.07
N VAL A 35 -0.82 0.44 -5.23
CA VAL A 35 0.30 0.42 -6.20
C VAL A 35 1.55 1.04 -5.59
N THR A 36 1.42 2.20 -4.94
CA THR A 36 2.53 2.88 -4.27
C THR A 36 3.15 2.01 -3.18
N SER A 37 2.31 1.28 -2.43
CA SER A 37 2.78 0.35 -1.40
C SER A 37 3.54 -0.84 -2.00
N ARG A 38 3.08 -1.37 -3.12
CA ARG A 38 3.73 -2.51 -3.77
C ARG A 38 5.13 -2.16 -4.27
N VAL A 39 5.28 -1.03 -4.96
CA VAL A 39 6.57 -0.59 -5.52
C VAL A 39 7.64 -0.47 -4.43
N VAL A 40 7.33 0.20 -3.31
CA VAL A 40 8.33 0.39 -2.24
C VAL A 40 8.70 -0.92 -1.55
N ILE A 41 7.75 -1.86 -1.42
CA ILE A 41 8.00 -3.19 -0.86
C ILE A 41 8.90 -4.01 -1.79
N GLU A 42 8.64 -4.00 -3.09
CA GLU A 42 9.48 -4.70 -4.08
C GLU A 42 10.89 -4.12 -4.12
N GLN A 43 11.04 -2.80 -4.04
CA GLN A 43 12.35 -2.13 -3.96
C GLN A 43 13.13 -2.54 -2.69
N ALA A 44 12.50 -2.45 -1.52
CA ALA A 44 13.12 -2.88 -0.26
C ALA A 44 13.51 -4.36 -0.31
N THR A 45 12.66 -5.20 -0.88
CA THR A 45 12.93 -6.64 -1.05
C THR A 45 14.14 -6.86 -1.95
N GLY A 46 14.24 -6.17 -3.08
CA GLY A 46 15.40 -6.25 -3.97
C GLY A 46 16.70 -5.79 -3.30
N MET A 47 16.66 -4.69 -2.54
CA MET A 47 17.83 -4.21 -1.79
C MET A 47 18.30 -5.22 -0.73
N LEU A 48 17.38 -5.88 -0.03
CA LEU A 48 17.73 -6.90 0.96
C LEU A 48 18.21 -8.21 0.31
N ALA A 49 17.63 -8.58 -0.83
CA ALA A 49 18.06 -9.74 -1.61
C ALA A 49 19.50 -9.59 -2.09
N GLU A 50 19.83 -8.44 -2.68
CA GLU A 50 21.19 -8.11 -3.14
C GLU A 50 22.16 -8.06 -1.95
N ARG A 51 21.82 -7.28 -0.92
CA ARG A 51 22.70 -7.09 0.25
C ARG A 51 23.07 -8.37 0.98
N PHE A 52 22.13 -9.32 1.08
CA PHE A 52 22.31 -10.55 1.86
C PHE A 52 22.53 -11.80 1.00
N GLY A 53 22.56 -11.66 -0.34
CA GLY A 53 22.67 -12.80 -1.25
C GLY A 53 21.50 -13.77 -1.15
N LEU A 54 20.29 -13.24 -0.92
CA LEU A 54 19.06 -14.02 -0.75
C LEU A 54 18.25 -14.04 -2.04
N THR A 55 17.35 -15.02 -2.17
CA THR A 55 16.28 -14.91 -3.17
C THR A 55 15.30 -13.81 -2.78
N THR A 56 14.60 -13.25 -3.77
CA THR A 56 13.53 -12.25 -3.55
C THR A 56 12.48 -12.77 -2.55
N GLU A 57 12.15 -14.06 -2.59
CA GLU A 57 11.18 -14.66 -1.68
C GLU A 57 11.72 -14.74 -0.24
N GLN A 58 12.98 -15.13 -0.05
CA GLN A 58 13.64 -15.12 1.26
C GLN A 58 13.72 -13.70 1.84
N ALA A 59 14.10 -12.71 1.01
CA ALA A 59 14.15 -11.31 1.41
C ALA A 59 12.77 -10.75 1.79
N PHE A 60 11.72 -11.12 1.05
CA PHE A 60 10.36 -10.71 1.37
C PHE A 60 9.88 -11.34 2.69
N ARG A 61 10.18 -12.61 2.92
CA ARG A 61 9.91 -13.28 4.21
C ARG A 61 10.64 -12.60 5.36
N LEU A 62 11.91 -12.24 5.18
CA LEU A 62 12.70 -11.50 6.18
C LEU A 62 12.06 -10.15 6.50
N LEU A 63 11.74 -9.36 5.48
CA LEU A 63 11.11 -8.04 5.65
C LEU A 63 9.76 -8.15 6.38
N ARG A 64 8.93 -9.15 6.01
CA ARG A 64 7.63 -9.42 6.64
C ARG A 64 7.78 -9.89 8.09
N ALA A 65 8.73 -10.78 8.37
CA ALA A 65 8.99 -11.25 9.73
C ALA A 65 9.44 -10.11 10.63
N HIS A 66 10.37 -9.28 10.14
CA HIS A 66 10.86 -8.11 10.89
C HIS A 66 9.73 -7.12 11.17
N ALA A 67 8.89 -6.80 10.17
CA ALA A 67 7.72 -5.93 10.36
C ALA A 67 6.77 -6.46 11.45
N ARG A 68 6.46 -7.76 11.42
CA ARG A 68 5.58 -8.40 12.40
C ARG A 68 6.17 -8.39 13.80
N ASN A 69 7.44 -8.77 13.94
CA ASN A 69 8.12 -8.85 15.25
C ASN A 69 8.25 -7.49 15.92
N HIS A 70 8.28 -6.40 15.15
CA HIS A 70 8.35 -5.03 15.65
C HIS A 70 7.00 -4.30 15.60
N ASN A 71 5.90 -5.01 15.30
CA ASN A 71 4.55 -4.46 15.18
C ASN A 71 4.44 -3.21 14.27
N ARG A 72 5.15 -3.24 13.13
CA ARG A 72 5.20 -2.14 12.15
C ARG A 72 4.46 -2.52 10.87
N ARG A 73 3.88 -1.52 10.20
CA ARG A 73 3.32 -1.70 8.85
C ARG A 73 4.45 -2.04 7.89
N LEU A 74 4.22 -3.04 7.04
CA LEU A 74 5.22 -3.52 6.07
C LEU A 74 5.71 -2.40 5.12
N THR A 75 4.78 -1.57 4.63
CA THR A 75 5.09 -0.44 3.75
C THR A 75 5.99 0.60 4.42
N ASP A 76 5.80 0.86 5.72
CA ASP A 76 6.59 1.84 6.46
C ASP A 76 8.00 1.32 6.73
N LEU A 77 8.13 0.03 7.06
CA LEU A 77 9.42 -0.63 7.16
C LEU A 77 10.14 -0.62 5.82
N ALA A 78 9.46 -0.99 4.72
CA ALA A 78 10.03 -0.97 3.38
C ALA A 78 10.55 0.42 3.01
N ARG A 79 9.80 1.48 3.30
CA ARG A 79 10.23 2.86 3.10
C ARG A 79 11.46 3.20 3.94
N ALA A 80 11.52 2.75 5.19
CA ALA A 80 12.67 2.97 6.06
C ALA A 80 13.94 2.26 5.53
N VAL A 81 13.79 1.05 4.97
CA VAL A 81 14.88 0.33 4.30
C VAL A 81 15.36 1.07 3.05
N VAL A 82 14.44 1.47 2.16
CA VAL A 82 14.78 2.19 0.92
C VAL A 82 15.45 3.54 1.20
N THR A 83 15.02 4.23 2.25
CA THR A 83 15.62 5.51 2.67
C THR A 83 16.87 5.35 3.54
N GLY A 84 17.32 4.12 3.82
CA GLY A 84 18.49 3.82 4.64
C GLY A 84 18.33 4.13 6.13
N ARG A 85 17.11 4.41 6.59
CA ARG A 85 16.79 4.70 8.01
C ARG A 85 16.67 3.43 8.85
N GLU A 86 16.48 2.29 8.21
CA GLU A 86 16.43 0.98 8.86
C GLU A 86 17.44 0.04 8.21
N HIS A 87 18.24 -0.61 9.06
CA HIS A 87 19.10 -1.71 8.64
C HIS A 87 18.64 -3.00 9.31
N LEU A 88 18.11 -3.92 8.52
CA LEU A 88 17.73 -5.23 9.05
C LEU A 88 18.99 -6.04 9.36
N PRO A 89 19.02 -6.81 10.46
CA PRO A 89 20.12 -7.71 10.73
C PRO A 89 20.19 -8.78 9.63
N ARG A 90 21.41 -9.21 9.28
CA ARG A 90 21.62 -10.35 8.39
C ARG A 90 20.92 -11.57 9.00
N PRO A 91 20.05 -12.28 8.26
CA PRO A 91 19.44 -13.49 8.78
C PRO A 91 20.52 -14.53 9.07
N GLU A 92 20.41 -15.20 10.22
CA GLU A 92 21.27 -16.33 10.53
C GLU A 92 21.09 -17.40 9.44
N PRO A 93 22.17 -18.04 8.96
CA PRO A 93 22.06 -19.16 8.04
C PRO A 93 21.17 -20.22 8.70
N ASP A 94 20.19 -20.73 7.96
CA ASP A 94 19.28 -21.79 8.44
C ASP A 94 20.15 -23.02 8.78
N VAL A 95 20.56 -23.15 10.04
CA VAL A 95 21.29 -24.31 10.55
C VAL A 95 20.26 -25.43 10.70
N ARG A 96 20.01 -26.14 9.61
CA ARG A 96 19.25 -27.39 9.60
C ARG A 96 20.20 -28.57 9.51
#